data_AF-A0A2T3L924-F1
#
_entry.id   AF-A0A2T3L924-F1
#
_cell.length_a   1.000
_cell.length_b   1.000
_cell.length_c   1.000
_cell.angle_alpha   90.00
_cell.angle_beta   90.00
_cell.angle_gamma   90.00
#
_symmetry.space_group_name_H-M   'P 1'
#
loop_
_entity.id
_entity.type
_entity.pdbx_description
1 polymer ?
#
loop_
_entity_poly.entity_id
_entity_poly.type
_entity_poly.pdbx_seq_one_letter_code
_entity_poly.pdbx_strand_id
1 'polypeptide(L)'
;MKNLFLIIPVVFLLIGCGGGGGDDASTSNPDSPADSAAVNDESSAKFESLVVPDGFNFKSSYPVSIIIDLNETETMFLSIYGRYSIDATGTPVPDANSRIIAGEIKNGNFKGTITATSQLKSLLIEAWYVDSTQEPFRETVSLPAEQVNITN
;
A
#
# COMPACT_ATOMS: atom_id res chain seq x y z
N MET A 1 -3.04 35.96 30.60
CA MET A 1 -2.06 35.11 31.31
C MET A 1 -2.79 34.18 32.27
N LYS A 2 -2.97 32.90 31.91
CA LYS A 2 -2.73 31.76 32.80
C LYS A 2 -2.83 30.49 31.95
N ASN A 3 -1.70 29.85 31.78
CA ASN A 3 -1.49 28.68 30.94
C ASN A 3 -1.49 27.52 31.95
N LEU A 4 -2.50 26.66 31.91
CA LEU A 4 -2.56 25.50 32.81
C LEU A 4 -1.98 24.29 32.08
N PHE A 5 -0.66 24.12 32.23
CA PHE A 5 0.05 22.92 31.80
C PHE A 5 -0.27 21.78 32.77
N LEU A 6 -1.05 20.81 32.30
CA LEU A 6 -1.28 19.55 33.01
C LEU A 6 -0.24 18.52 32.52
N ILE A 7 0.80 18.30 33.33
CA ILE A 7 1.85 17.32 33.08
C ILE A 7 1.38 15.99 33.70
N ILE A 8 1.11 14.98 32.87
CA ILE A 8 0.82 13.61 33.31
C ILE A 8 2.13 12.80 33.23
N PRO A 9 2.58 12.16 34.34
CA PRO A 9 3.81 11.39 34.33
C PRO A 9 3.58 10.00 33.70
N VAL A 10 4.50 9.66 32.81
CA VAL A 10 4.71 8.34 32.20
C VAL A 10 5.10 7.35 33.30
N VAL A 11 4.28 6.31 33.53
CA VAL A 11 4.67 5.14 34.32
C VAL A 11 4.97 3.99 33.37
N PHE A 12 6.27 3.71 33.28
CA PHE A 12 6.86 2.49 32.73
C PHE A 12 6.31 1.25 33.45
N LEU A 13 5.70 0.33 32.70
CA LEU A 13 5.58 -1.07 33.09
C LEU A 13 6.01 -1.94 31.91
N LEU A 14 7.31 -1.96 31.63
CA LEU A 14 7.94 -3.03 30.86
C LEU A 14 8.28 -4.16 31.83
N ILE A 15 7.33 -5.06 32.06
CA ILE A 15 7.59 -6.33 32.73
C ILE A 15 8.06 -7.30 31.65
N GLY A 16 9.37 -7.51 31.60
CA GLY A 16 10.00 -8.62 30.90
C GLY A 16 9.68 -9.94 31.59
N CYS A 17 9.16 -10.87 30.82
CA CYS A 17 8.96 -12.28 31.16
C CYS A 17 8.89 -13.01 29.82
N GLY A 18 9.66 -14.03 29.49
CA GLY A 18 10.75 -14.72 30.16
C GLY A 18 11.36 -15.65 29.11
N GLY A 19 12.69 -15.72 29.05
CA GLY A 19 13.40 -16.70 28.24
C GLY A 19 13.51 -18.01 29.02
N GLY A 20 13.08 -19.11 28.40
CA GLY A 20 13.23 -20.45 28.94
C GLY A 20 13.53 -21.42 27.81
N GLY A 21 14.82 -21.70 27.61
CA GLY A 21 15.29 -22.84 26.82
C GLY A 21 15.33 -24.06 27.73
N GLY A 22 14.77 -25.17 27.24
CA GLY A 22 14.84 -26.48 27.88
C GLY A 22 14.94 -27.53 26.78
N ASP A 23 16.16 -28.03 26.58
CA ASP A 23 16.43 -29.25 25.83
C ASP A 23 15.96 -30.43 26.68
N ASP A 24 14.89 -31.10 26.26
CA ASP A 24 14.54 -32.40 26.82
C ASP A 24 15.03 -33.51 25.88
N ALA A 25 16.12 -34.14 26.32
CA ALA A 25 16.61 -35.39 25.79
C ALA A 25 15.61 -36.51 26.10
N SER A 26 14.73 -36.81 25.15
CA SER A 26 13.96 -38.06 25.16
C SER A 26 14.67 -39.10 24.31
N THR A 27 15.39 -40.00 24.98
CA THR A 27 15.76 -41.31 24.43
C THR A 27 14.52 -42.20 24.38
N SER A 28 13.92 -42.32 23.20
CA SER A 28 13.08 -43.45 22.82
C SER A 28 13.69 -44.06 21.54
N ASN A 29 14.08 -45.34 21.64
CA ASN A 29 14.54 -46.14 20.51
C ASN A 29 13.49 -46.16 19.38
N PRO A 30 13.93 -46.28 18.11
CA PRO A 30 13.05 -46.17 16.97
C PRO A 30 12.20 -47.44 16.84
N ASP A 31 10.89 -47.28 16.92
CA ASP A 31 9.99 -48.28 16.34
C ASP A 31 10.04 -48.05 14.83
N SER A 32 10.65 -48.99 14.11
CA SER A 32 10.84 -48.94 12.66
C SER A 32 9.47 -48.99 11.99
N PRO A 33 9.04 -47.95 11.24
CA PRO A 33 7.92 -48.11 10.33
C PRO A 33 8.33 -49.14 9.28
N ALA A 34 7.51 -50.18 9.11
CA ALA A 34 7.65 -51.09 8.00
C ALA A 34 7.60 -50.27 6.70
N ASP A 35 8.61 -50.50 5.85
CA ASP A 35 8.79 -49.97 4.51
C ASP A 35 7.54 -50.23 3.67
N SER A 36 6.61 -49.27 3.68
CA SER A 36 5.46 -49.24 2.80
C SER A 36 5.78 -48.26 1.69
N ALA A 37 6.34 -48.83 0.61
CA ALA A 37 6.44 -48.30 -0.73
C ALA A 37 6.64 -46.77 -0.83
N ALA A 38 7.89 -46.37 -1.06
CA ALA A 38 8.22 -45.10 -1.65
C ALA A 38 7.33 -44.81 -2.86
N VAL A 39 6.29 -44.00 -2.67
CA VAL A 39 5.74 -43.17 -3.74
C VAL A 39 6.72 -42.02 -3.88
N ASN A 40 7.85 -42.31 -4.53
CA ASN A 40 8.66 -41.28 -5.15
C ASN A 40 7.84 -40.72 -6.31
N ASP A 41 7.06 -39.68 -6.03
CA ASP A 41 6.71 -38.71 -7.06
C ASP A 41 7.00 -37.29 -6.58
N GLU A 42 8.15 -37.13 -5.93
CA GLU A 42 8.84 -35.85 -5.87
C GLU A 42 9.55 -35.67 -7.22
N SER A 43 8.79 -35.25 -8.24
CA SER A 43 9.37 -34.60 -9.40
C SER A 43 10.03 -33.31 -8.92
N SER A 44 11.27 -33.45 -8.44
CA SER A 44 12.19 -32.34 -8.22
C SER A 44 12.56 -31.79 -9.59
N ALA A 45 11.63 -31.05 -10.19
CA ALA A 45 11.88 -30.30 -11.41
C ALA A 45 13.08 -29.39 -11.14
N LYS A 46 14.17 -29.60 -11.88
CA LYS A 46 15.36 -28.77 -11.74
C LYS A 46 15.04 -27.37 -12.24
N PHE A 47 15.60 -26.34 -11.60
CA PHE A 47 15.44 -24.96 -12.09
C PHE A 47 15.87 -24.79 -13.55
N GLU A 48 16.83 -25.60 -14.00
CA GLU A 48 17.31 -25.66 -15.39
C GLU A 48 16.23 -26.12 -16.40
N SER A 49 15.19 -26.83 -15.97
CA SER A 49 14.09 -27.25 -16.85
C SER A 49 12.96 -26.23 -16.98
N LEU A 50 13.05 -25.06 -16.36
CA LEU A 50 12.04 -24.01 -16.47
C LEU A 50 12.13 -23.33 -17.85
N VAL A 51 11.10 -23.49 -18.66
CA VAL A 51 10.97 -22.84 -19.96
C VAL A 51 9.89 -21.76 -19.85
N VAL A 52 10.26 -20.54 -20.24
CA VAL A 52 9.30 -19.45 -20.41
C VAL A 52 8.57 -19.68 -21.73
N PRO A 53 7.22 -19.77 -21.74
CA PRO A 53 6.47 -19.90 -22.98
C PRO A 53 6.75 -18.74 -23.94
N ASP A 54 6.80 -19.05 -25.23
CA ASP A 54 6.88 -18.00 -26.26
C ASP A 54 5.71 -17.02 -26.12
N GLY A 55 6.02 -15.72 -26.17
CA GLY A 55 5.02 -14.65 -25.99
C GLY A 55 4.65 -14.34 -24.54
N PHE A 56 5.30 -14.95 -23.55
CA PHE A 56 5.11 -14.56 -22.15
C PHE A 56 5.45 -13.08 -21.92
N ASN A 57 4.48 -12.32 -21.40
CA ASN A 57 4.67 -10.90 -21.12
C ASN A 57 5.15 -10.69 -19.68
N PHE A 58 6.43 -10.34 -19.53
CA PHE A 58 7.04 -10.02 -18.24
C PHE A 58 6.72 -8.61 -17.71
N LYS A 59 5.92 -7.81 -18.42
CA LYS A 59 5.54 -6.47 -17.94
C LYS A 59 4.69 -6.59 -16.68
N SER A 60 5.31 -6.29 -15.54
CA SER A 60 4.68 -6.23 -14.23
C SER A 60 4.13 -4.85 -13.89
N SER A 61 4.37 -3.87 -14.77
CA SER A 61 3.94 -2.49 -14.60
C SER A 61 3.54 -1.84 -15.92
N TYR A 62 2.76 -0.78 -15.81
CA TYR A 62 2.27 0.04 -16.92
C TYR A 62 2.23 1.52 -16.51
N PRO A 63 2.49 2.45 -17.43
CA PRO A 63 2.33 3.88 -17.15
C PRO A 63 0.85 4.25 -17.09
N VAL A 64 0.52 5.20 -16.23
CA VAL A 64 -0.80 5.82 -16.14
C VAL A 64 -0.62 7.33 -16.25
N SER A 65 -1.18 7.93 -17.29
CA SER A 65 -1.19 9.39 -17.43
C SER A 65 -2.32 9.99 -16.60
N ILE A 66 -2.02 10.98 -15.78
CA ILE A 66 -3.00 11.66 -14.93
C ILE A 66 -3.10 13.10 -15.40
N ILE A 67 -4.30 13.50 -15.80
CA ILE A 67 -4.64 14.86 -16.25
C ILE A 67 -5.78 15.36 -15.37
N ILE A 68 -5.55 16.49 -14.71
CA ILE A 68 -6.52 17.13 -13.83
C ILE A 68 -6.72 18.57 -14.30
N ASP A 69 -7.97 18.99 -14.42
CA ASP A 69 -8.39 20.36 -14.76
C ASP A 69 -9.66 20.73 -13.97
N LEU A 70 -9.48 21.36 -12.79
CA LEU A 70 -10.57 21.62 -11.85
C LEU A 70 -11.28 22.97 -12.01
N ASN A 71 -10.97 23.75 -13.05
CA ASN A 71 -11.50 25.12 -13.24
C ASN A 71 -11.29 26.07 -12.03
N GLU A 72 -10.23 25.83 -11.25
CA GLU A 72 -9.87 26.66 -10.10
C GLU A 72 -8.98 27.84 -10.51
N THR A 73 -8.93 28.88 -9.68
CA THR A 73 -8.08 30.08 -9.93
C THR A 73 -6.96 30.25 -8.92
N GLU A 74 -7.02 29.50 -7.82
CA GLU A 74 -6.02 29.56 -6.76
C GLU A 74 -4.96 28.45 -6.87
N THR A 75 -3.94 28.54 -6.01
CA THR A 75 -2.96 27.46 -5.83
C THR A 75 -3.55 26.44 -4.86
N MET A 76 -3.34 25.16 -5.16
CA MET A 76 -3.78 24.05 -4.31
C MET A 76 -2.62 23.10 -4.06
N PHE A 77 -2.74 22.26 -3.03
CA PHE A 77 -1.79 21.20 -2.73
C PHE A 77 -2.37 19.84 -3.14
N LEU A 78 -1.86 19.29 -4.24
CA LEU A 78 -2.24 17.98 -4.76
C LEU A 78 -1.53 16.86 -3.99
N SER A 79 -2.27 15.82 -3.66
CA SER A 79 -1.75 14.52 -3.21
C SER A 79 -2.49 13.39 -3.94
N ILE A 80 -1.73 12.40 -4.42
CA ILE A 80 -2.28 11.18 -5.04
C ILE A 80 -1.79 9.98 -4.23
N TYR A 81 -2.73 9.17 -3.76
CA TYR A 81 -2.46 8.01 -2.90
C TYR A 81 -2.85 6.71 -3.61
N GLY A 82 -2.04 5.67 -3.42
CA GLY A 82 -2.35 4.34 -3.93
C GLY A 82 -3.19 3.47 -2.99
N ARG A 83 -3.39 3.90 -1.75
CA ARG A 83 -4.23 3.22 -0.76
C ARG A 83 -5.01 4.23 0.08
N TYR A 84 -6.22 3.85 0.41
CA TYR A 84 -7.11 4.59 1.29
C TYR A 84 -8.10 3.62 1.91
N SER A 85 -8.65 3.97 3.07
CA SER A 85 -9.82 3.31 3.65
C SER A 85 -11.08 4.16 3.43
N ILE A 86 -12.24 3.59 3.69
CA ILE A 86 -13.50 4.34 3.76
C ILE A 86 -13.90 4.39 5.22
N ASP A 87 -14.16 5.59 5.74
CA ASP A 87 -14.64 5.76 7.11
C ASP A 87 -16.15 5.47 7.25
N ALA A 88 -16.67 5.62 8.47
CA ALA A 88 -18.07 5.36 8.77
C ALA A 88 -19.06 6.27 8.02
N THR A 89 -18.60 7.39 7.46
CA THR A 89 -19.41 8.35 6.71
C THR A 89 -19.38 8.11 5.20
N GLY A 90 -18.59 7.13 4.74
CA GLY A 90 -18.35 6.91 3.32
C GLY A 90 -17.21 7.77 2.76
N THR A 91 -16.50 8.50 3.61
CA THR A 91 -15.43 9.40 3.18
C THR A 91 -14.12 8.63 3.00
N PRO A 92 -13.39 8.82 1.88
CA PRO A 92 -12.07 8.25 1.71
C PRO A 92 -11.07 8.87 2.69
N VAL A 93 -10.32 8.02 3.39
CA VAL A 93 -9.23 8.43 4.29
C VAL A 93 -7.91 7.90 3.72
N PRO A 94 -6.97 8.78 3.32
CA PRO A 94 -5.72 8.35 2.69
C PRO A 94 -4.82 7.60 3.68
N ASP A 95 -4.17 6.54 3.19
CA ASP A 95 -2.97 6.03 3.85
C ASP A 95 -1.78 6.89 3.43
N ALA A 96 -1.29 7.72 4.35
CA ALA A 96 -0.20 8.66 4.11
C ALA A 96 1.09 7.99 3.58
N ASN A 97 1.34 6.72 3.92
CA ASN A 97 2.51 5.97 3.44
C ASN A 97 2.37 5.48 2.00
N SER A 98 1.18 5.63 1.41
CA SER A 98 0.90 5.25 0.03
C SER A 98 0.91 6.44 -0.95
N ARG A 99 1.37 7.61 -0.50
CA ARG A 99 1.43 8.82 -1.34
C ARG A 99 2.45 8.66 -2.46
N ILE A 100 1.96 8.79 -3.69
CA ILE A 100 2.73 8.66 -4.93
C ILE A 100 3.17 10.03 -5.44
N ILE A 101 2.26 11.00 -5.44
CA ILE A 101 2.51 12.38 -5.88
C ILE A 101 2.15 13.33 -4.73
N ALA A 102 2.96 14.37 -4.57
CA ALA A 102 2.71 15.52 -3.70
C ALA A 102 3.26 16.78 -4.36
N GLY A 103 2.50 17.87 -4.37
CA GLY A 103 3.01 19.14 -4.89
C GLY A 103 1.96 20.23 -5.00
N GLU A 104 2.43 21.45 -5.26
CA GLU A 104 1.57 22.58 -5.58
C GLU A 104 1.07 22.49 -7.03
N ILE A 105 -0.22 22.75 -7.23
CA ILE A 105 -0.84 22.90 -8.55
C ILE A 105 -1.43 24.30 -8.65
N LYS A 106 -1.36 24.89 -9.84
CA LYS A 106 -1.91 26.23 -10.09
C LYS A 106 -3.16 26.11 -10.93
N ASN A 107 -4.17 26.89 -10.60
CA ASN A 107 -5.42 26.98 -11.35
C ASN A 107 -6.09 25.60 -11.51
N GLY A 108 -5.97 24.72 -10.51
CA GLY A 108 -6.54 23.36 -10.57
C GLY A 108 -5.94 22.44 -11.64
N ASN A 109 -4.80 22.79 -12.24
CA ASN A 109 -4.24 22.09 -13.38
C ASN A 109 -3.05 21.19 -12.98
N PHE A 110 -3.10 19.91 -13.38
CA PHE A 110 -1.99 18.97 -13.22
C PHE A 110 -1.87 18.03 -14.41
N LYS A 111 -0.63 17.75 -14.82
CA LYS A 111 -0.30 16.71 -15.79
C LYS A 111 0.91 15.94 -15.29
N GLY A 112 0.76 14.63 -15.15
CA GLY A 112 1.83 13.76 -14.69
C GLY A 112 1.63 12.32 -15.13
N THR A 113 2.61 11.49 -14.84
CA THR A 113 2.55 10.06 -15.12
C THR A 113 3.02 9.29 -13.89
N ILE A 114 2.27 8.27 -13.51
CA ILE A 114 2.70 7.29 -12.51
C ILE A 114 2.99 5.96 -13.18
N THR A 115 3.79 5.12 -12.53
CA THR A 115 3.94 3.71 -12.93
C THR A 115 3.12 2.85 -11.97
N ALA A 116 2.12 2.15 -12.50
CA ALA A 116 1.26 1.27 -11.73
C ALA A 116 1.65 -0.19 -11.93
N THR A 117 1.46 -1.01 -10.91
CA THR A 117 1.55 -2.48 -11.02
C THR A 117 0.15 -3.08 -11.09
N SER A 118 0.06 -4.38 -11.37
CA SER A 118 -1.22 -5.11 -11.31
C SER A 118 -1.86 -5.12 -9.91
N GLN A 119 -1.13 -4.78 -8.85
CA GLN A 119 -1.65 -4.70 -7.48
C GLN A 119 -2.29 -3.36 -7.16
N LEU A 120 -1.94 -2.29 -7.88
CA LEU A 120 -2.54 -0.97 -7.66
C LEU A 120 -3.93 -0.94 -8.31
N LYS A 121 -4.98 -0.99 -7.48
CA LYS A 121 -6.37 -1.14 -7.93
C LYS A 121 -7.14 0.16 -8.03
N SER A 122 -6.74 1.16 -7.27
CA SER A 122 -7.36 2.48 -7.30
C SER A 122 -6.39 3.54 -6.83
N LEU A 123 -6.73 4.79 -7.12
CA LEU A 123 -6.08 5.96 -6.57
C LEU A 123 -7.11 6.79 -5.81
N LEU A 124 -6.66 7.45 -4.75
CA LEU A 124 -7.35 8.59 -4.14
C LEU A 124 -6.58 9.85 -4.53
N ILE A 125 -7.29 10.81 -5.12
CA ILE A 125 -6.76 12.08 -5.55
C ILE A 125 -7.37 13.16 -4.68
N GLU A 126 -6.53 13.96 -4.03
CA GLU A 126 -6.93 15.07 -3.17
C GLU A 126 -6.22 16.34 -3.59
N ALA A 127 -6.96 17.43 -3.77
CA ALA A 127 -6.37 18.76 -3.93
C ALA A 127 -6.90 19.67 -2.83
N TRP A 128 -6.00 20.11 -1.96
CA TRP A 128 -6.30 20.95 -0.80
C TRP A 128 -6.16 22.42 -1.16
N TYR A 129 -7.19 23.21 -0.83
CA TYR A 129 -7.15 24.66 -0.94
C TYR A 129 -6.16 25.25 0.08
N VAL A 130 -5.61 26.44 -0.22
CA VAL A 130 -4.79 27.17 0.76
C VAL A 130 -5.65 27.62 1.95
N ASP A 131 -6.91 27.95 1.70
CA ASP A 131 -7.91 28.13 2.74
C ASP A 131 -8.30 26.78 3.36
N SER A 132 -7.81 26.54 4.58
CA SER A 132 -8.08 25.30 5.32
C SER A 132 -9.52 25.15 5.82
N THR A 133 -10.40 26.14 5.59
CA THR A 133 -11.82 26.06 5.94
C THR A 133 -12.68 25.46 4.82
N GLN A 134 -12.14 25.41 3.60
CA GLN A 134 -12.79 24.79 2.45
C GLN A 134 -12.48 23.29 2.40
N GLU A 135 -13.50 22.47 2.16
CA GLU A 135 -13.30 21.04 1.94
C GLU A 135 -12.45 20.81 0.68
N PRO A 136 -11.48 19.88 0.71
CA PRO A 136 -10.64 19.61 -0.45
C PRO A 136 -11.44 19.01 -1.59
N PHE A 137 -10.98 19.23 -2.82
CA PHE A 137 -11.41 18.39 -3.93
C PHE A 137 -10.93 16.95 -3.67
N ARG A 138 -11.81 15.96 -3.88
CA ARG A 138 -11.51 14.56 -3.65
C ARG A 138 -12.20 13.67 -4.67
N GLU A 139 -11.44 12.78 -5.31
CA GLU A 139 -11.96 11.79 -6.25
C GLU A 139 -11.22 10.45 -6.12
N THR A 140 -11.95 9.35 -6.31
CA THR A 140 -11.37 8.00 -6.40
C THR A 140 -11.46 7.49 -7.83
N VAL A 141 -10.37 6.92 -8.33
CA VAL A 141 -10.30 6.40 -9.70
C VAL A 141 -9.84 4.95 -9.67
N SER A 142 -10.46 4.11 -10.49
CA SER A 142 -10.14 2.69 -10.60
C SER A 142 -9.04 2.44 -11.63
N LEU A 143 -8.21 1.43 -11.37
CA LEU A 143 -7.15 0.95 -12.25
C LEU A 143 -7.38 -0.55 -12.58
N PRO A 144 -6.88 -1.06 -13.71
CA PRO A 144 -5.96 -0.43 -14.65
C PRO A 144 -6.61 0.62 -15.56
N ALA A 145 -5.86 1.67 -15.87
CA ALA A 145 -6.19 2.66 -16.88
C ALA A 145 -4.89 3.12 -17.56
N GLU A 146 -4.94 3.43 -18.85
CA GLU A 146 -3.82 4.07 -19.54
C GLU A 146 -3.75 5.57 -19.22
N GLN A 147 -4.93 6.17 -19.00
CA GLN A 147 -5.11 7.58 -18.71
C GLN A 147 -6.29 7.80 -17.77
N VAL A 148 -6.12 8.73 -16.84
CA VAL A 148 -7.13 9.27 -15.94
C VAL A 148 -7.32 10.74 -16.27
N ASN A 149 -8.56 11.14 -16.56
CA ASN A 149 -8.95 12.53 -16.78
C ASN A 149 -9.93 12.95 -15.70
N ILE A 150 -9.61 14.03 -15.00
CA ILE A 150 -10.44 14.60 -13.95
C ILE A 150 -10.76 16.04 -14.34
N THR A 151 -12.05 16.36 -14.36
CA THR A 151 -12.57 17.69 -14.68
C THR A 151 -13.73 18.03 -13.77
N ASN A 152 -13.84 19.30 -13.37
CA ASN A 152 -14.96 19.85 -12.59
C ASN A 152 -15.69 20.91 -13.41
#